data_AF-A0A239FPD7-F1
#
_entry.id   AF-A0A239FPD7-F1
#
_cell.length_a   1.000
_cell.length_b   1.000
_cell.length_c   1.000
_cell.angle_alpha   90.00
_cell.angle_beta   90.00
_cell.angle_gamma   90.00
#
_symmetry.space_group_name_H-M   'P 1'
#
loop_
_entity.id
_entity.type
_entity.pdbx_description
1 polymer ?
#
loop_
_entity_poly.entity_id
_entity_poly.type
_entity_poly.pdbx_seq_one_letter_code
_entity_poly.pdbx_strand_id
1 'polypeptide(L)'
;MTKNNISPLSLVILLALALGFSACKKNKKLADISDQNAVKEQMEKEEMEEEPQVVEPKVKPPVKEATKEDKLTNYFGAIANASSTNSANASIQEALTMFSNSEAPVLIVIYKDGSNPSYDEPTTIGKYLNYLKDTKNNKAKIEEVVYDSNGKIKELVLRK
;
A
#
# COMPACT_ATOMS: atom_id res chain seq x y z
N MET A 1 4.16 46.86 -25.84
CA MET A 1 4.63 47.36 -24.52
C MET A 1 3.48 47.17 -23.55
N THR A 2 3.42 46.00 -22.91
CA THR A 2 2.32 45.55 -22.05
C THR A 2 2.95 45.34 -20.67
N LYS A 3 2.49 46.10 -19.67
CA LYS A 3 3.12 46.21 -18.35
C LYS A 3 2.71 45.02 -17.47
N ASN A 4 3.71 44.33 -16.94
CA ASN A 4 3.60 43.33 -15.89
C ASN A 4 3.08 43.98 -14.59
N ASN A 5 2.04 43.41 -13.98
CA ASN A 5 1.60 43.75 -12.63
C ASN A 5 2.09 42.66 -11.68
N ILE A 6 3.28 42.87 -11.11
CA ILE A 6 3.85 42.03 -10.05
C ILE A 6 3.53 42.73 -8.72
N SER A 7 2.75 42.06 -7.88
CA SER A 7 2.40 42.50 -6.53
C SER A 7 3.63 42.44 -5.61
N PRO A 8 3.94 43.49 -4.82
CA PRO A 8 5.17 43.58 -4.02
C PRO A 8 5.10 42.89 -2.64
N LEU A 9 4.11 42.03 -2.37
CA LEU A 9 3.79 41.57 -1.00
C LEU A 9 4.13 40.11 -0.68
N SER A 10 5.02 39.43 -1.42
CA SER A 10 5.44 38.05 -1.04
C SER A 10 6.90 37.72 -1.29
N LEU A 11 7.76 38.74 -1.49
CA LEU A 11 9.19 38.59 -1.78
C LEU A 11 10.09 38.76 -0.52
N VAL A 12 9.66 38.30 0.67
CA VAL A 12 10.42 38.53 1.93
C VAL A 12 10.68 37.27 2.78
N ILE A 13 10.24 36.06 2.38
CA ILE A 13 10.51 34.84 3.17
C ILE A 13 11.43 33.89 2.39
N LEU A 14 12.65 34.35 2.08
CA LEU A 14 13.70 33.53 1.47
C LEU A 14 15.11 33.96 1.90
N LEU A 15 15.30 34.36 3.16
CA LEU A 15 16.64 34.67 3.67
C LEU A 15 16.74 34.62 5.21
N ALA A 16 16.93 33.42 5.79
CA ALA A 16 17.68 33.21 7.04
C ALA A 16 17.51 31.77 7.55
N LEU A 17 18.55 30.95 7.41
CA LEU A 17 19.07 30.00 8.43
C LEU A 17 20.02 28.99 7.75
N ALA A 18 21.22 29.45 7.46
CA ALA A 18 22.37 28.63 7.13
C ALA A 18 23.55 29.13 7.94
N LEU A 19 23.89 28.48 9.07
CA LEU A 19 25.19 28.51 9.79
C LEU A 19 25.24 27.28 10.74
N GLY A 20 26.02 26.23 10.46
CA GLY A 20 27.31 25.90 11.15
C GLY A 20 27.12 24.68 12.09
N PHE A 21 28.04 23.75 12.39
CA PHE A 21 29.49 23.56 12.21
C PHE A 21 29.85 22.05 12.26
N SER A 22 30.98 21.70 11.66
CA SER A 22 31.60 20.36 11.56
C SER A 22 32.23 19.81 12.86
N ALA A 23 32.19 18.48 12.96
CA ALA A 23 33.14 17.52 13.53
C ALA A 23 34.24 17.97 14.53
N CYS A 24 34.25 17.35 15.71
CA CYS A 24 35.41 17.18 16.60
C CYS A 24 35.64 15.71 16.97
N LYS A 25 36.89 15.42 17.31
CA LYS A 25 37.66 14.18 17.10
C LYS A 25 37.94 13.46 18.43
N LYS A 26 37.86 12.12 18.41
CA LYS A 26 38.54 11.07 19.23
C LYS A 26 38.84 11.35 20.72
N ASN A 27 38.50 10.36 21.57
CA ASN A 27 39.41 9.89 22.61
C ASN A 27 39.37 8.35 22.74
N LYS A 28 40.56 7.77 22.65
CA LYS A 28 40.90 6.35 22.81
C LYS A 28 41.50 6.21 24.20
N LYS A 29 40.93 5.37 25.07
CA LYS A 29 41.67 4.74 26.17
C LYS A 29 41.13 3.34 26.45
N LEU A 30 42.01 2.37 26.15
CA LEU A 30 42.06 1.02 26.70
C LEU A 30 42.76 1.10 28.06
N ALA A 31 42.35 0.25 29.01
CA ALA A 31 43.13 -0.39 30.08
C ALA A 31 42.13 -0.75 31.21
N ASP A 32 41.82 -2.01 31.46
CA ASP A 32 42.64 -3.07 32.09
C ASP A 32 42.24 -3.22 33.58
N ILE A 33 41.56 -4.34 33.81
CA ILE A 33 41.54 -5.26 34.96
C ILE A 33 42.10 -4.73 36.29
N SER A 34 41.29 -4.82 37.36
CA SER A 34 41.70 -5.50 38.60
C SER A 34 40.51 -5.75 39.53
N ASP A 35 40.32 -7.02 39.86
CA ASP A 35 39.52 -7.62 40.92
C ASP A 35 39.81 -7.11 42.33
N GLN A 36 38.80 -7.21 43.20
CA GLN A 36 38.80 -7.64 44.63
C GLN A 36 37.36 -7.39 45.16
N ASN A 37 36.43 -8.36 45.28
CA ASN A 37 36.38 -9.61 46.04
C ASN A 37 36.42 -9.44 47.58
N ALA A 38 35.25 -9.32 48.22
CA ALA A 38 34.92 -9.78 49.59
C ALA A 38 33.40 -9.66 49.85
N VAL A 39 32.58 -10.68 49.55
CA VAL A 39 32.03 -11.75 50.44
C VAL A 39 30.65 -11.41 51.08
N LYS A 40 29.61 -12.08 50.52
CA LYS A 40 28.40 -12.75 51.10
C LYS A 40 27.59 -12.02 52.19
N GLU A 41 26.28 -11.80 52.04
CA GLU A 41 25.12 -12.71 52.19
C GLU A 41 23.88 -11.88 51.75
N GLN A 42 22.76 -12.34 51.16
CA GLN A 42 22.05 -13.60 51.13
C GLN A 42 20.95 -13.52 50.04
N MET A 43 20.75 -14.63 49.32
CA MET A 43 19.46 -15.23 48.91
C MET A 43 18.34 -14.35 48.29
N GLU A 44 18.14 -14.50 46.98
CA GLU A 44 16.86 -14.89 46.34
C GLU A 44 17.15 -15.20 44.86
N LYS A 45 17.65 -16.39 44.53
CA LYS A 45 16.85 -17.46 43.89
C LYS A 45 15.65 -16.97 43.09
N GLU A 46 15.90 -16.43 41.90
CA GLU A 46 14.94 -16.60 40.81
C GLU A 46 15.63 -17.41 39.71
N GLU A 47 15.11 -18.63 39.59
CA GLU A 47 15.61 -19.73 38.81
C GLU A 47 15.27 -19.48 37.35
N MET A 48 16.32 -19.49 36.55
CA MET A 48 16.32 -19.50 35.10
C MET A 48 15.44 -20.64 34.58
N GLU A 49 14.25 -20.31 34.10
CA GLU A 49 13.48 -21.19 33.21
C GLU A 49 13.55 -20.57 31.81
N GLU A 50 14.72 -20.76 31.19
CA GLU A 50 14.93 -20.45 29.79
C GLU A 50 14.34 -21.61 28.97
N GLU A 51 13.02 -21.55 28.74
CA GLU A 51 12.35 -22.47 27.81
C GLU A 51 13.04 -22.35 26.44
N PRO A 52 13.50 -23.46 25.84
CA PRO A 52 14.03 -23.42 24.50
C PRO A 52 12.88 -23.00 23.57
N GLN A 53 12.92 -21.76 23.08
CA GLN A 53 12.06 -21.31 22.00
C GLN A 53 12.41 -22.16 20.78
N VAL A 54 11.65 -23.25 20.62
CA VAL A 54 11.62 -24.04 19.40
C VAL A 54 11.14 -23.08 18.32
N VAL A 55 12.10 -22.51 17.59
CA VAL A 55 11.82 -21.76 16.37
C VAL A 55 11.34 -22.79 15.37
N GLU A 56 10.06 -23.13 15.43
CA GLU A 56 9.42 -23.90 14.36
C GLU A 56 9.73 -23.15 13.06
N PRO A 57 10.35 -23.81 12.07
CA PRO A 57 10.52 -23.20 10.77
C PRO A 57 9.11 -22.92 10.27
N LYS A 58 8.73 -21.63 10.21
CA LYS A 58 7.51 -21.17 9.55
C LYS A 58 7.57 -21.74 8.14
N VAL A 59 6.91 -22.88 7.95
CA VAL A 59 6.71 -23.49 6.64
C VAL A 59 5.93 -22.45 5.89
N LYS A 60 6.63 -21.67 5.06
CA LYS A 60 5.99 -20.69 4.20
C LYS A 60 4.97 -21.51 3.40
N PRO A 61 3.67 -21.24 3.52
CA PRO A 61 2.69 -21.98 2.76
C PRO A 61 3.08 -21.87 1.27
N PRO A 62 2.87 -22.94 0.48
CA PRO A 62 3.22 -22.92 -0.93
C PRO A 62 2.62 -21.65 -1.55
N VAL A 63 3.47 -20.84 -2.18
CA VAL A 63 3.04 -19.63 -2.88
C VAL A 63 2.16 -20.10 -4.02
N LYS A 64 0.85 -20.08 -3.82
CA LYS A 64 -0.10 -20.30 -4.90
C LYS A 64 0.11 -19.16 -5.90
N GLU A 65 0.35 -19.51 -7.16
CA GLU A 65 0.34 -18.56 -8.27
C GLU A 65 -0.95 -17.73 -8.20
N ALA A 66 -0.84 -16.41 -8.20
CA ALA A 66 -2.00 -15.53 -8.09
C ALA A 66 -2.86 -15.64 -9.35
N THR A 67 -4.17 -15.78 -9.18
CA THR A 67 -5.11 -15.80 -10.31
C THR A 67 -5.20 -14.42 -10.97
N LYS A 68 -5.80 -14.34 -12.17
CA LYS A 68 -6.05 -13.03 -12.82
C LYS A 68 -6.97 -12.17 -11.95
N GLU A 69 -7.93 -12.81 -11.29
CA GLU A 69 -8.90 -12.20 -10.38
C GLU A 69 -8.22 -11.65 -9.11
N ASP A 70 -7.27 -12.40 -8.54
CA ASP A 70 -6.45 -11.92 -7.42
C ASP A 70 -5.62 -10.70 -7.83
N LYS A 71 -5.01 -10.75 -9.01
CA LYS A 71 -4.24 -9.64 -9.56
C LYS A 71 -5.10 -8.39 -9.77
N LEU A 72 -6.31 -8.57 -10.31
CA LEU A 72 -7.26 -7.47 -10.49
C LEU A 72 -7.70 -6.87 -9.14
N THR A 73 -7.99 -7.73 -8.16
CA THR A 73 -8.34 -7.31 -6.80
C THR A 73 -7.20 -6.52 -6.14
N ASN A 74 -5.95 -6.94 -6.36
CA ASN A 74 -4.77 -6.22 -5.89
C ASN A 74 -4.65 -4.83 -6.53
N TYR A 75 -4.94 -4.70 -7.83
CA TYR A 75 -4.98 -3.38 -8.47
C TYR A 75 -6.07 -2.48 -7.88
N PHE A 76 -7.27 -2.99 -7.61
CA PHE A 76 -8.32 -2.21 -6.95
C PHE A 76 -7.86 -1.70 -5.58
N GLY A 77 -7.20 -2.57 -4.81
CA GLY A 77 -6.58 -2.20 -3.54
C GLY A 77 -5.48 -1.15 -3.70
N ALA A 78 -4.57 -1.31 -4.67
CA ALA A 78 -3.49 -0.37 -4.92
C ALA A 78 -4.00 1.02 -5.31
N ILE A 79 -5.03 1.09 -6.16
CA ILE A 79 -5.64 2.35 -6.60
C ILE A 79 -6.34 3.06 -5.44
N ALA A 80 -7.18 2.33 -4.69
CA ALA A 80 -7.94 2.89 -3.57
C ALA A 80 -7.04 3.32 -2.41
N ASN A 81 -5.91 2.65 -2.18
CA ASN A 81 -4.98 2.96 -1.08
C ASN A 81 -3.74 3.78 -1.52
N ALA A 82 -3.66 4.21 -2.78
CA ALA A 82 -2.50 4.94 -3.29
C ALA A 82 -2.25 6.23 -2.50
N SER A 83 -0.98 6.47 -2.13
CA SER A 83 -0.54 7.66 -1.41
C SER A 83 -0.48 8.93 -2.27
N SER A 84 -0.58 8.81 -3.59
CA SER A 84 -0.60 9.93 -4.53
C SER A 84 -1.42 9.63 -5.77
N THR A 85 -1.89 10.69 -6.44
CA THR A 85 -2.60 10.60 -7.72
C THR A 85 -1.75 9.92 -8.79
N ASN A 86 -0.44 10.20 -8.83
CA ASN A 86 0.47 9.59 -9.80
C ASN A 86 0.59 8.07 -9.59
N SER A 87 0.72 7.61 -8.34
CA SER A 87 0.74 6.18 -8.02
C SER A 87 -0.57 5.47 -8.36
N ALA A 88 -1.71 6.12 -8.07
CA ALA A 88 -3.03 5.61 -8.45
C ALA A 88 -3.14 5.49 -9.98
N ASN A 89 -2.77 6.54 -10.72
CA ASN A 89 -2.85 6.56 -12.17
C ASN A 89 -1.95 5.48 -12.80
N ALA A 90 -0.75 5.24 -12.28
CA ALA A 90 0.10 4.14 -12.73
C ALA A 90 -0.60 2.78 -12.55
N SER A 91 -1.18 2.55 -11.37
CA SER A 91 -1.94 1.32 -11.09
C SER A 91 -3.17 1.17 -11.98
N ILE A 92 -3.85 2.28 -12.33
CA ILE A 92 -4.98 2.28 -13.28
C ILE A 92 -4.51 1.81 -14.66
N GLN A 93 -3.39 2.34 -15.17
CA GLN A 93 -2.88 1.95 -16.48
C GLN A 93 -2.54 0.46 -16.52
N GLU A 94 -1.87 -0.05 -15.48
CA GLU A 94 -1.57 -1.47 -15.37
C GLU A 94 -2.83 -2.34 -15.32
N ALA A 95 -3.84 -1.95 -14.54
CA ALA A 95 -5.11 -2.66 -14.48
C ALA A 95 -5.82 -2.68 -15.84
N LEU A 96 -5.84 -1.56 -16.56
CA LEU A 96 -6.48 -1.44 -17.88
C LEU A 96 -5.88 -2.39 -18.92
N THR A 97 -4.60 -2.77 -18.80
CA THR A 97 -3.99 -3.76 -19.70
C THR A 97 -4.64 -5.13 -19.61
N MET A 98 -5.37 -5.43 -18.52
CA MET A 98 -6.09 -6.69 -18.36
C MET A 98 -7.40 -6.74 -19.13
N PHE A 99 -7.92 -5.58 -19.55
CA PHE A 99 -9.21 -5.44 -20.22
C PHE A 99 -9.02 -5.34 -21.73
N SER A 100 -10.07 -5.70 -22.47
CA SER A 100 -10.08 -5.58 -23.94
C SER A 100 -10.03 -4.12 -24.37
N ASN A 101 -10.57 -3.19 -23.57
CA ASN A 101 -10.48 -1.73 -23.71
C ASN A 101 -10.98 -1.02 -22.43
N SER A 102 -10.83 0.30 -22.35
CA SER A 102 -11.27 1.13 -21.21
C SER A 102 -12.79 1.23 -21.06
N GLU A 103 -13.54 0.90 -22.11
CA GLU A 103 -15.00 0.95 -22.17
C GLU A 103 -15.65 -0.39 -21.83
N ALA A 104 -14.86 -1.40 -21.43
CA ALA A 104 -15.39 -2.68 -20.99
C ALA A 104 -16.44 -2.47 -19.88
N PRO A 105 -17.68 -2.97 -20.05
CA PRO A 105 -18.75 -2.76 -19.11
C PRO A 105 -18.42 -3.32 -17.73
N VAL A 106 -18.79 -2.56 -16.71
CA VAL A 106 -18.76 -2.97 -15.31
C VAL A 106 -20.18 -2.89 -14.76
N LEU A 107 -20.69 -4.03 -14.29
CA LEU A 107 -22.00 -4.16 -13.67
C LEU A 107 -21.83 -4.34 -12.17
N ILE A 108 -22.55 -3.57 -11.36
CA ILE A 108 -22.47 -3.66 -9.89
C ILE A 108 -23.79 -4.17 -9.35
N VAL A 109 -23.80 -5.40 -8.86
CA VAL A 109 -24.96 -6.01 -8.20
C VAL A 109 -25.16 -5.35 -6.84
N ILE A 110 -26.34 -4.75 -6.65
CA ILE A 110 -26.75 -4.10 -5.39
C ILE A 110 -27.66 -5.00 -4.55
N TYR A 111 -28.39 -5.91 -5.20
CA TYR A 111 -29.29 -6.86 -4.56
C TYR A 111 -29.47 -8.08 -5.46
N LYS A 112 -29.67 -9.25 -4.85
CA LYS A 112 -29.94 -10.50 -5.59
C LYS A 112 -30.96 -11.32 -4.81
N ASP A 113 -32.14 -11.51 -5.40
CA ASP A 113 -33.12 -12.49 -4.93
C ASP A 113 -33.14 -13.68 -5.89
N GLY A 114 -32.59 -14.81 -5.43
CA GLY A 114 -32.40 -15.99 -6.26
C GLY A 114 -31.63 -15.71 -7.55
N SER A 115 -32.32 -15.82 -8.69
CA SER A 115 -31.74 -15.66 -10.04
C SER A 115 -31.92 -14.28 -10.66
N ASN A 116 -32.55 -13.34 -9.95
CA ASN A 116 -32.83 -12.00 -10.47
C ASN A 116 -31.97 -10.94 -9.76
N PRO A 117 -30.76 -10.64 -10.28
CA PRO A 117 -29.92 -9.58 -9.75
C PRO A 117 -30.47 -8.19 -10.14
N SER A 118 -30.45 -7.27 -9.18
CA SER A 118 -30.62 -5.84 -9.42
C SER A 118 -29.24 -5.19 -9.51
N TYR A 119 -29.04 -4.41 -10.56
CA TYR A 119 -27.80 -3.70 -10.83
C TYR A 119 -27.92 -2.22 -10.49
N ASP A 120 -26.82 -1.62 -10.08
CA ASP A 120 -26.62 -0.17 -10.07
C ASP A 120 -26.58 0.39 -11.50
N GLU A 121 -26.43 1.72 -11.64
CA GLU A 121 -26.18 2.34 -12.94
C GLU A 121 -24.97 1.68 -13.65
N PRO A 122 -25.14 1.21 -14.90
CA PRO A 122 -24.04 0.63 -15.66
C PRO A 122 -22.89 1.63 -15.84
N THR A 123 -21.65 1.14 -15.73
CA THR A 123 -20.45 1.97 -15.92
C THR A 123 -19.40 1.23 -16.75
N THR A 124 -18.26 1.87 -16.98
CA THR A 124 -17.12 1.26 -17.68
C THR A 124 -15.94 1.08 -16.74
N ILE A 125 -15.01 0.19 -17.08
CA ILE A 125 -13.84 -0.05 -16.24
C ILE A 125 -13.00 1.21 -16.05
N GLY A 126 -12.83 2.04 -17.08
CA GLY A 126 -12.13 3.31 -16.96
C GLY A 126 -12.77 4.24 -15.94
N LYS A 127 -14.09 4.38 -15.95
CA LYS A 127 -14.84 5.19 -14.98
C LYS A 127 -14.76 4.59 -13.58
N TYR A 128 -14.94 3.28 -13.46
CA TYR A 128 -14.89 2.57 -12.17
C TYR A 128 -13.52 2.69 -11.48
N LEU A 129 -12.43 2.50 -12.23
CA LEU A 129 -11.08 2.63 -11.67
C LEU A 129 -10.77 4.07 -11.22
N ASN A 130 -11.26 5.08 -11.94
CA ASN A 130 -11.16 6.47 -11.50
C ASN A 130 -12.03 6.72 -10.26
N TYR A 131 -13.23 6.15 -10.19
CA TYR A 131 -14.05 6.20 -8.97
C TYR A 131 -13.30 5.63 -7.76
N LEU A 132 -12.61 4.50 -7.89
CA LEU A 132 -11.79 3.94 -6.80
C LEU A 132 -10.70 4.92 -6.34
N LYS A 133 -10.02 5.57 -7.31
CA LYS A 133 -8.99 6.57 -7.03
C LYS A 133 -9.54 7.77 -6.26
N ASP A 134 -10.66 8.29 -6.72
CA ASP A 134 -11.23 9.56 -6.23
C ASP A 134 -11.93 9.36 -4.87
N THR A 135 -12.57 8.21 -4.68
CA THR A 135 -13.30 7.91 -3.43
C THR A 135 -12.49 7.16 -2.39
N LYS A 136 -11.32 6.61 -2.77
CA LYS A 136 -10.47 5.78 -1.90
C LYS A 136 -11.24 4.60 -1.28
N ASN A 137 -12.24 4.08 -1.98
CA ASN A 137 -13.18 3.09 -1.46
C ASN A 137 -13.23 1.86 -2.38
N ASN A 138 -12.78 0.71 -1.86
CA ASN A 138 -12.83 -0.58 -2.53
C ASN A 138 -13.72 -1.60 -1.79
N LYS A 139 -14.99 -1.24 -1.58
CA LYS A 139 -15.98 -2.12 -0.92
C LYS A 139 -16.46 -3.26 -1.81
N ALA A 140 -16.59 -3.01 -3.12
CA ALA A 140 -17.10 -4.02 -4.04
C ALA A 140 -16.10 -5.17 -4.25
N LYS A 141 -16.62 -6.36 -4.51
CA LYS A 141 -15.87 -7.59 -4.79
C LYS A 141 -16.18 -8.10 -6.18
N ILE A 142 -15.23 -8.80 -6.78
CA ILE A 142 -15.43 -9.46 -8.08
C ILE A 142 -16.41 -10.61 -7.87
N GLU A 143 -17.51 -10.60 -8.62
CA GLU A 143 -18.50 -11.69 -8.68
C GLU A 143 -18.22 -12.58 -9.90
N GLU A 144 -18.01 -11.96 -11.06
CA GLU A 144 -17.82 -12.66 -12.33
C GLU A 144 -16.89 -11.87 -13.26
N VAL A 145 -16.10 -12.60 -14.04
CA VAL A 145 -15.22 -12.04 -15.07
C VAL A 145 -15.49 -12.74 -16.38
N VAL A 146 -15.86 -11.98 -17.41
CA VAL A 146 -16.08 -12.52 -18.75
C VAL A 146 -14.91 -12.14 -19.65
N TYR A 147 -14.30 -13.15 -20.25
CA TYR A 147 -13.12 -12.98 -21.10
C TYR A 147 -13.48 -12.92 -22.60
N ASP A 148 -12.68 -12.21 -23.38
CA ASP A 148 -12.68 -12.27 -24.84
C ASP A 148 -11.83 -13.45 -25.37
N SER A 149 -11.79 -13.60 -26.69
CA SER A 149 -11.02 -14.66 -27.36
C SER A 149 -9.51 -14.56 -27.15
N ASN A 150 -9.01 -13.40 -26.71
CA ASN A 150 -7.59 -13.14 -26.42
C ASN A 150 -7.29 -13.29 -24.92
N GLY A 151 -8.27 -13.68 -24.10
CA GLY A 151 -8.12 -13.83 -22.65
C GLY A 151 -8.02 -12.51 -21.90
N LYS A 152 -8.44 -11.39 -22.51
CA LYS A 152 -8.64 -10.08 -21.86
C LYS A 152 -10.06 -9.99 -21.32
N ILE A 153 -10.26 -9.17 -20.30
CA ILE A 153 -11.56 -8.97 -19.67
C ILE A 153 -12.40 -8.07 -20.57
N LYS A 154 -13.53 -8.60 -21.07
CA LYS A 154 -14.49 -7.82 -21.85
C LYS A 154 -15.68 -7.31 -21.03
N GLU A 155 -15.97 -7.95 -19.90
CA GLU A 155 -17.02 -7.54 -18.96
C GLU A 155 -16.65 -7.98 -17.54
N LEU A 156 -17.00 -7.14 -16.56
CA LEU A 156 -16.75 -7.40 -15.15
C LEU A 156 -18.04 -7.19 -14.35
N VAL A 157 -18.39 -8.19 -13.55
CA VAL A 157 -19.50 -8.09 -12.59
C VAL A 157 -18.93 -8.00 -11.19
N LEU A 158 -19.42 -7.02 -10.44
CA LEU A 158 -19.06 -6.74 -9.08
C LEU A 158 -20.26 -6.91 -8.15
N ARG A 159 -20.00 -7.13 -6.87
CA ARG A 159 -21.00 -7.17 -5.81
C ARG A 159 -20.60 -6.24 -4.68
N LYS A 160 -21.54 -5.41 -4.20
CA LYS A 160 -21.35 -4.55 -3.01
C LYS A 160 -21.55 -5.31 -1.70
#